data_AF-A0A9D3ANE8-F1
#
_entry.id   AF-A0A9D3ANE8-F1
#
_cell.length_a   1.000
_cell.length_b   1.000
_cell.length_c   1.000
_cell.angle_alpha   90.00
_cell.angle_beta   90.00
_cell.angle_gamma   90.00
#
_symmetry.space_group_name_H-M   'P 1'
#
loop_
_entity.id
_entity.type
_entity.pdbx_description
1 polymer ?
#
loop_
_entity_poly.entity_id
_entity_poly.type
_entity_poly.pdbx_seq_one_letter_code
_entity_poly.pdbx_strand_id
1 'polypeptide(L)'
;MNAFDVVYVRNSSMSDVKYCVKEWIKLYPTSFNQSVSFALYELENNTIAVVLDECLSSLAVSLLVMYFTYSLRDAKVIIDAFITLDDKEILPKIYLGKRVRLFIEKPKEEFSYICLLTEDNKLFKYSFDSKAKEAVVSEMLFEEPEVVLTDNKVVVLVGDVLPEKKVEEPKIDGFLSGKLIWYLLFGVVGLILGFALVYVFF
;
A
#
# COMPACT_ATOMS: atom_id res chain seq x y z
N MET A 1 19.45 12.64 12.81
CA MET A 1 19.35 11.48 11.89
C MET A 1 18.02 11.59 11.19
N ASN A 2 17.96 11.38 9.87
CA ASN A 2 16.67 11.23 9.21
C ASN A 2 16.08 9.89 9.65
N ALA A 3 14.96 9.93 10.37
CA ALA A 3 14.21 8.73 10.69
C ALA A 3 13.62 8.19 9.37
N PHE A 4 13.96 6.95 9.03
CA PHE A 4 13.38 6.26 7.88
C PHE A 4 12.11 5.52 8.31
N ASP A 5 11.24 5.26 7.36
CA ASP A 5 10.02 4.50 7.60
C ASP A 5 10.35 3.00 7.63
N VAL A 6 9.88 2.31 8.66
CA VAL A 6 10.32 0.95 8.94
C VAL A 6 9.22 0.13 9.59
N VAL A 7 9.14 -1.16 9.25
CA VAL A 7 8.35 -2.16 9.96
C VAL A 7 9.28 -3.14 10.67
N TYR A 8 9.18 -3.24 11.98
CA TYR A 8 9.84 -4.26 12.78
C TYR A 8 8.93 -5.46 12.92
N VAL A 9 9.44 -6.63 12.53
CA VAL A 9 8.79 -7.93 12.73
C VAL A 9 9.65 -8.74 13.69
N ARG A 10 9.17 -8.94 14.92
CA ARG A 10 9.88 -9.73 15.94
C ARG A 10 9.37 -11.16 15.97
N ASN A 11 10.26 -12.08 16.32
CA ASN A 11 9.98 -13.51 16.46
C ASN A 11 9.53 -14.20 15.16
N SER A 12 10.05 -13.77 14.00
CA SER A 12 9.78 -14.37 12.69
C SER A 12 11.08 -14.57 11.92
N SER A 13 11.07 -15.45 10.91
CA SER A 13 12.26 -15.72 10.09
C SER A 13 12.37 -14.76 8.90
N MET A 14 13.60 -14.48 8.46
CA MET A 14 13.86 -13.64 7.28
C MET A 14 13.14 -14.19 6.03
N SER A 15 13.08 -15.51 5.89
CA SER A 15 12.35 -16.18 4.81
C SER A 15 10.86 -15.90 4.83
N ASP A 16 10.23 -15.95 6.01
CA ASP A 16 8.77 -15.74 6.14
C ASP A 16 8.41 -14.29 5.87
N VAL A 17 9.16 -13.34 6.44
CA VAL A 17 8.94 -11.91 6.22
C VAL A 17 9.13 -11.57 4.74
N LYS A 18 10.21 -12.06 4.12
CA LYS A 18 10.45 -11.87 2.67
C LYS A 18 9.32 -12.45 1.83
N TYR A 19 8.81 -13.62 2.19
CA TYR A 19 7.68 -14.24 1.49
C TYR A 19 6.42 -13.37 1.62
N CYS A 20 6.09 -12.92 2.83
CA CYS A 20 4.93 -12.04 3.07
C CYS A 20 5.03 -10.73 2.30
N VAL A 21 6.20 -10.07 2.24
CA VAL A 21 6.39 -8.86 1.42
C VAL A 21 6.05 -9.15 -0.04
N LYS A 22 6.56 -10.24 -0.60
CA LYS A 22 6.30 -10.62 -2.00
C LYS A 22 4.83 -10.92 -2.26
N GLU A 23 4.17 -11.64 -1.37
CA GLU A 23 2.74 -11.96 -1.51
C GLU A 23 1.88 -10.71 -1.37
N TRP A 24 2.21 -9.81 -0.45
CA TRP A 24 1.51 -8.53 -0.33
C TRP A 24 1.61 -7.69 -1.61
N ILE A 25 2.81 -7.61 -2.22
CA ILE A 25 2.99 -6.94 -3.51
C ILE A 25 2.08 -7.56 -4.59
N LYS A 26 1.96 -8.89 -4.63
CA LYS A 26 1.10 -9.59 -5.60
C LYS A 26 -0.39 -9.36 -5.39
N LEU A 27 -0.84 -9.09 -4.16
CA LEU A 27 -2.24 -8.79 -3.86
C LEU A 27 -2.68 -7.43 -4.39
N TYR A 28 -1.73 -6.49 -4.55
CA TYR A 28 -2.02 -5.12 -5.01
C TYR A 28 -1.19 -4.74 -6.24
N PRO A 29 -1.28 -5.48 -7.35
CA PRO A 29 -0.35 -5.34 -8.46
C PRO A 29 -0.43 -4.00 -9.21
N THR A 30 -1.55 -3.29 -9.07
CA THR A 30 -1.77 -1.97 -9.66
C THR A 30 -1.47 -0.81 -8.71
N SER A 31 -1.10 -1.10 -7.45
CA SER A 31 -0.92 -0.08 -6.41
C SER A 31 0.53 0.32 -6.20
N PHE A 32 1.48 -0.37 -6.85
CA PHE A 32 2.91 -0.08 -6.73
C PHE A 32 3.52 0.39 -8.04
N ASN A 33 4.42 1.36 -7.91
CA ASN A 33 5.42 1.60 -8.94
C ASN A 33 6.47 0.48 -8.86
N GLN A 34 6.93 -0.02 -10.00
CA GLN A 34 7.92 -1.10 -10.07
C GLN A 34 9.28 -0.75 -9.47
N SER A 35 9.59 0.54 -9.35
CA SER A 35 10.81 1.04 -8.70
C SER A 35 10.78 0.95 -7.17
N VAL A 36 9.60 0.74 -6.56
CA VAL A 36 9.45 0.62 -5.11
C VAL A 36 10.26 -0.59 -4.61
N SER A 37 10.96 -0.39 -3.51
CA SER A 37 11.82 -1.40 -2.90
C SER A 37 11.54 -1.60 -1.41
N PHE A 38 11.79 -2.81 -0.93
CA PHE A 38 11.77 -3.15 0.50
C PHE A 38 13.13 -3.70 0.87
N ALA A 39 13.82 -3.06 1.81
CA ALA A 39 15.12 -3.52 2.29
C ALA A 39 14.95 -4.21 3.65
N LEU A 40 15.24 -5.50 3.70
CA LEU A 40 15.10 -6.33 4.88
C LEU A 40 16.47 -6.52 5.55
N TYR A 41 16.53 -6.26 6.84
CA TYR A 41 17.71 -6.40 7.69
C TYR A 41 17.40 -7.35 8.83
N GLU A 42 18.30 -8.28 9.08
CA GLU A 42 18.26 -9.11 10.29
C GLU A 42 18.95 -8.35 11.43
N LEU A 43 18.25 -8.19 12.53
CA LEU A 43 18.71 -7.50 13.74
C LEU A 43 18.83 -8.50 14.88
N GLU A 44 19.35 -8.03 16.01
CA GLU A 44 19.41 -8.81 17.24
C GLU A 44 18.00 -9.21 17.73
N ASN A 45 17.96 -10.20 18.64
CA ASN A 45 16.74 -10.66 19.29
C ASN A 45 15.64 -11.13 18.31
N ASN A 46 16.04 -11.80 17.22
CA ASN A 46 15.13 -12.37 16.23
C ASN A 46 14.16 -11.31 15.66
N THR A 47 14.69 -10.12 15.38
CA THR A 47 13.94 -9.00 14.83
C THR A 47 14.36 -8.75 13.39
N ILE A 48 13.40 -8.56 12.50
CA ILE A 48 13.64 -8.17 11.12
C ILE A 48 13.14 -6.74 10.94
N ALA A 49 14.00 -5.85 10.48
CA ALA A 49 13.61 -4.53 10.04
C ALA A 49 13.32 -4.56 8.54
N VAL A 50 12.12 -4.15 8.15
CA VAL A 50 11.72 -3.90 6.77
C VAL A 50 11.72 -2.39 6.56
N VAL A 51 12.81 -1.87 6.00
CA VAL A 51 12.89 -0.45 5.62
C VAL A 51 12.05 -0.24 4.37
N LEU A 52 11.21 0.78 4.45
CA LEU A 52 10.19 1.10 3.47
C LEU A 52 10.69 2.16 2.48
N ASP A 53 10.21 2.07 1.25
CA ASP A 53 10.42 3.10 0.23
C ASP A 53 9.67 4.38 0.60
N GLU A 54 10.27 5.54 0.33
CA GLU A 54 9.65 6.86 0.60
C GLU A 54 8.37 7.10 -0.20
N CYS A 55 8.15 6.35 -1.29
CA CYS A 55 6.94 6.45 -2.11
C CYS A 55 5.71 5.75 -1.47
N LEU A 56 5.87 5.03 -0.37
CA LEU A 56 4.76 4.31 0.28
C LEU A 56 3.96 5.23 1.20
N SER A 57 2.70 5.47 0.85
CA SER A 57 1.76 6.19 1.72
C SER A 57 1.53 5.49 3.05
N SER A 58 1.20 6.27 4.08
CA SER A 58 0.82 5.76 5.41
C SER A 58 -0.32 4.73 5.35
N LEU A 59 -1.22 4.85 4.36
CA LEU A 59 -2.33 3.92 4.19
C LEU A 59 -1.86 2.57 3.67
N ALA A 60 -0.94 2.58 2.70
CA ALA A 60 -0.30 1.36 2.21
C ALA A 60 0.47 0.65 3.32
N VAL A 61 1.22 1.39 4.15
CA VAL A 61 1.93 0.80 5.30
C VAL A 61 0.96 0.22 6.33
N SER A 62 -0.16 0.91 6.59
CA SER A 62 -1.23 0.41 7.46
C SER A 62 -1.77 -0.94 6.97
N LEU A 63 -2.01 -1.08 5.66
CA LEU A 63 -2.41 -2.35 5.04
C LEU A 63 -1.33 -3.43 5.17
N LEU A 64 -0.06 -3.07 5.02
CA LEU A 64 1.08 -3.99 5.18
C LEU A 64 1.17 -4.53 6.62
N VAL A 65 1.05 -3.66 7.64
CA VAL A 65 1.05 -4.05 9.06
C VAL A 65 -0.08 -5.03 9.36
N MET A 66 -1.28 -4.73 8.83
CA MET A 66 -2.42 -5.63 8.96
C MET A 66 -2.17 -6.96 8.27
N TYR A 67 -1.64 -6.94 7.04
CA TYR A 67 -1.30 -8.14 6.29
C TYR A 67 -0.29 -9.02 7.04
N PHE A 68 0.83 -8.46 7.51
CA PHE A 68 1.81 -9.20 8.30
C PHE A 68 1.18 -9.83 9.54
N THR A 69 0.33 -9.09 10.25
CA THR A 69 -0.31 -9.57 11.48
C THR A 69 -1.21 -10.79 11.21
N TYR A 70 -1.86 -10.83 10.06
CA TYR A 70 -2.76 -11.92 9.68
C TYR A 70 -2.13 -13.03 8.83
N SER A 71 -0.95 -12.81 8.26
CA SER A 71 -0.20 -13.81 7.50
C SER A 71 0.81 -14.55 8.37
N LEU A 72 1.43 -13.86 9.33
CA LEU A 72 2.38 -14.43 10.30
C LEU A 72 1.65 -14.78 11.60
N ARG A 73 0.54 -15.55 11.53
CA ARG A 73 -0.32 -15.90 12.68
C ARG A 73 0.35 -16.85 13.68
N ASP A 74 1.37 -16.36 14.36
CA ASP A 74 1.91 -16.93 15.59
C ASP A 74 1.70 -15.88 16.70
N ALA A 75 1.17 -16.33 17.85
CA ALA A 75 0.90 -15.48 18.99
C ALA A 75 2.15 -14.77 19.56
N LYS A 76 3.36 -15.23 19.18
CA LYS A 76 4.64 -14.62 19.58
C LYS A 76 5.15 -13.56 18.61
N VAL A 77 4.62 -13.50 17.38
CA VAL A 77 5.05 -12.51 16.39
C VAL A 77 4.50 -11.14 16.77
N ILE A 78 5.39 -10.15 16.83
CA ILE A 78 5.05 -8.77 17.15
C ILE A 78 5.43 -7.90 15.96
N ILE A 79 4.49 -7.07 15.50
CA ILE A 79 4.68 -6.19 14.36
C ILE A 79 4.43 -4.75 14.80
N ASP A 80 5.43 -3.91 14.59
CA ASP A 80 5.36 -2.47 14.84
C ASP A 80 5.91 -1.75 13.60
N ALA A 81 5.17 -0.78 13.06
CA ALA A 81 5.71 0.14 12.06
C ALA A 81 5.94 1.52 12.66
N PHE A 82 7.02 2.18 12.27
CA PHE A 82 7.31 3.56 12.59
C PHE A 82 7.39 4.33 11.29
N ILE A 83 6.45 5.24 11.08
CA ILE A 83 6.34 6.00 9.85
C ILE A 83 6.12 7.49 10.11
N THR A 84 6.38 8.29 9.09
CA THR A 84 6.01 9.71 9.09
C THR A 84 4.65 9.86 8.44
N LEU A 85 3.66 10.38 9.17
CA LEU A 85 2.31 10.44 8.65
C LEU A 85 2.19 11.43 7.48
N ASP A 86 1.78 10.93 6.32
CA ASP A 86 1.58 11.70 5.09
C ASP A 86 0.13 11.68 4.59
N ASP A 87 -0.73 10.85 5.20
CA ASP A 87 -2.10 10.62 4.75
C ASP A 87 -3.17 11.19 5.70
N LYS A 88 -3.99 12.10 5.17
CA LYS A 88 -5.12 12.74 5.87
C LYS A 88 -6.34 11.83 6.03
N GLU A 89 -6.38 10.70 5.33
CA GLU A 89 -7.47 9.72 5.41
C GLU A 89 -7.42 8.94 6.73
N ILE A 90 -6.21 8.75 7.25
CA ILE A 90 -5.99 7.99 8.49
C ILE A 90 -6.16 8.89 9.72
N LEU A 91 -5.47 10.04 9.77
CA LEU A 91 -5.59 11.00 10.87
C LEU A 91 -5.86 12.43 10.36
N PRO A 92 -6.47 13.30 11.20
CA PRO A 92 -6.67 14.70 10.85
C PRO A 92 -5.37 15.41 10.47
N LYS A 93 -5.47 16.43 9.59
CA LYS A 93 -4.31 17.18 9.05
C LYS A 93 -3.30 17.69 10.09
N ILE A 94 -3.73 17.95 11.32
CA ILE A 94 -2.87 18.41 12.42
C ILE A 94 -1.79 17.38 12.82
N TYR A 95 -1.92 16.13 12.37
CA TYR A 95 -0.96 15.06 12.64
C TYR A 95 -0.03 14.78 11.45
N LEU A 96 -0.22 15.43 10.29
CA LEU A 96 0.66 15.25 9.13
C LEU A 96 2.09 15.70 9.46
N GLY A 97 3.07 14.92 9.00
CA GLY A 97 4.50 15.12 9.26
C GLY A 97 4.98 14.59 10.61
N LYS A 98 4.09 14.13 11.50
CA LYS A 98 4.49 13.56 12.79
C LYS A 98 4.92 12.11 12.64
N ARG A 99 5.84 11.66 13.50
CA ARG A 99 6.14 10.23 13.66
C ARG A 99 4.97 9.53 14.35
N VAL A 100 4.63 8.36 13.83
CA VAL A 100 3.58 7.49 14.38
C VAL A 100 4.04 6.05 14.42
N ARG A 101 3.68 5.36 15.50
CA ARG A 101 3.83 3.92 15.64
C ARG A 101 2.51 3.26 15.28
N LEU A 102 2.52 2.35 14.31
CA LEU A 102 1.38 1.55 13.89
C LEU A 102 1.52 0.12 14.42
N PHE A 103 0.46 -0.41 15.03
CA PHE A 103 0.46 -1.78 15.57
C PHE A 103 -0.97 -2.31 15.75
N ILE A 104 -1.10 -3.61 16.01
CA ILE A 104 -2.39 -4.26 16.34
C ILE A 104 -2.23 -4.91 17.72
N GLU A 105 -2.97 -4.42 18.73
CA GLU A 105 -2.83 -4.88 20.12
C GLU A 105 -3.18 -6.35 20.33
N LYS A 106 -4.26 -6.81 19.69
CA LYS A 106 -4.76 -8.19 19.79
C LYS A 106 -5.48 -8.52 18.48
N PRO A 107 -4.86 -9.28 17.57
CA PRO A 107 -5.55 -9.73 16.37
C PRO A 107 -6.69 -10.66 16.78
N LYS A 108 -7.91 -10.11 16.92
CA LYS A 108 -9.13 -10.91 17.02
C LYS A 108 -9.65 -11.16 15.61
N GLU A 109 -10.34 -12.29 15.46
CA GLU A 109 -10.63 -12.88 14.14
C GLU A 109 -11.51 -12.03 13.22
N GLU A 110 -12.26 -11.04 13.74
CA GLU A 110 -13.28 -10.39 12.90
C GLU A 110 -13.15 -8.87 12.72
N PHE A 111 -12.50 -8.10 13.61
CA PHE A 111 -12.44 -6.64 13.48
C PHE A 111 -11.20 -6.04 14.16
N SER A 112 -10.02 -6.22 13.59
CA SER A 112 -8.82 -5.54 14.10
C SER A 112 -8.76 -4.12 13.56
N TYR A 113 -8.67 -3.16 14.47
CA TYR A 113 -8.27 -1.80 14.19
C TYR A 113 -6.75 -1.70 14.22
N ILE A 114 -6.21 -0.78 13.45
CA ILE A 114 -4.81 -0.35 13.55
C ILE A 114 -4.74 0.71 14.63
N CYS A 115 -3.90 0.48 15.63
CA CYS A 115 -3.55 1.47 16.62
C CYS A 115 -2.48 2.40 16.02
N LEU A 116 -2.68 3.72 16.14
CA LEU A 116 -1.70 4.73 15.82
C LEU A 116 -1.32 5.48 17.08
N LEU A 117 -0.08 5.34 17.53
CA LEU A 117 0.47 6.09 18.64
C LEU A 117 1.39 7.18 18.10
N THR A 118 1.03 8.44 18.27
CA THR A 118 1.80 9.59 17.79
C THR A 118 2.96 9.90 18.74
N GLU A 119 3.99 10.60 18.26
CA GLU A 119 5.13 11.07 19.07
C GLU A 119 4.74 11.95 20.27
N ASP A 120 3.56 12.60 20.25
CA ASP A 120 2.97 13.32 21.38
C ASP A 120 2.13 12.41 22.32
N ASN A 121 2.34 11.10 22.24
CA ASN A 121 1.71 10.06 23.06
C ASN A 121 0.18 10.00 22.95
N LYS A 122 -0.38 10.35 21.79
CA LYS A 122 -1.82 10.20 21.54
C LYS A 122 -2.09 8.91 20.79
N LEU A 123 -3.00 8.12 21.33
CA LEU A 123 -3.41 6.85 20.73
C LEU A 123 -4.71 7.03 19.94
N PHE A 124 -4.72 6.58 18.70
CA PHE A 124 -5.89 6.51 17.85
C PHE A 124 -6.15 5.07 17.42
N LYS A 125 -7.41 4.73 17.21
CA LYS A 125 -7.84 3.48 16.62
C LYS A 125 -8.45 3.76 15.25
N TYR A 126 -7.83 3.23 14.21
CA TYR A 126 -8.27 3.34 12.83
C TYR A 126 -8.82 2.02 12.33
N SER A 127 -9.97 2.08 11.65
CA SER A 127 -10.54 0.95 10.91
C SER A 127 -10.76 1.43 9.49
N PHE A 128 -10.46 0.61 8.48
CA PHE A 128 -10.60 1.01 7.08
C PHE A 128 -12.04 1.40 6.69
N ASP A 129 -13.04 0.95 7.46
CA ASP A 129 -14.44 1.26 7.24
C ASP A 129 -14.89 2.58 7.92
N SER A 130 -14.00 3.25 8.68
CA SER A 130 -14.36 4.44 9.45
C SER A 130 -13.19 5.39 9.71
N LYS A 131 -13.49 6.64 10.08
CA LYS A 131 -12.43 7.58 10.49
C LYS A 131 -11.78 7.12 11.79
N ALA A 132 -10.50 7.41 11.96
CA ALA A 132 -9.80 7.16 13.21
C ALA A 132 -10.48 7.88 14.39
N LYS A 133 -10.53 7.19 15.53
CA LYS A 133 -11.07 7.70 16.78
C LYS A 133 -9.96 7.74 17.82
N GLU A 134 -9.82 8.87 18.51
CA GLU A 134 -8.89 8.99 19.63
C GLU A 134 -9.34 8.06 20.77
N ALA A 135 -8.39 7.31 21.33
CA ALA A 135 -8.62 6.48 22.49
C ALA A 135 -8.54 7.34 23.77
N VAL A 136 -9.48 7.11 24.70
CA VAL A 136 -9.75 8.03 25.82
C VAL A 136 -8.54 8.22 26.74
N VAL A 137 -7.72 7.18 26.95
CA VAL A 137 -6.44 7.22 27.67
C VAL A 137 -5.57 6.06 27.18
N SER A 138 -4.30 6.32 26.89
CA SER A 138 -3.28 5.28 26.65
C SER A 138 -2.17 5.44 27.68
N GLU A 139 -1.81 4.36 28.36
CA GLU A 139 -0.58 4.30 29.17
C GLU A 139 0.66 4.03 28.29
N MET A 140 0.47 3.76 26.99
CA MET A 140 1.57 3.51 26.06
C MET A 140 2.27 4.81 25.70
N LEU A 141 3.59 4.79 25.79
CA LEU A 141 4.47 5.87 25.33
C LEU A 141 5.04 5.53 23.95
N PHE A 142 5.18 6.57 23.13
CA PHE A 142 5.87 6.46 21.87
C PHE A 142 7.36 6.28 22.12
N GLU A 143 7.86 5.11 21.73
CA GLU A 143 9.28 4.77 21.80
C GLU A 143 9.68 4.14 20.47
N GLU A 144 10.50 4.87 19.70
CA GLU A 144 11.10 4.36 18.48
C GLU A 144 12.45 3.72 18.82
N PRO A 145 12.69 2.45 18.45
CA PRO A 145 13.93 1.77 18.79
C PRO A 145 15.11 2.39 18.04
N GLU A 146 16.20 2.70 18.75
CA GLU A 146 17.46 3.05 18.10
C GLU A 146 18.10 1.80 17.51
N VAL A 147 18.15 1.73 16.17
CA VAL A 147 18.71 0.58 15.46
C VAL A 147 19.78 1.02 14.48
N VAL A 148 20.93 0.35 14.54
CA VAL A 148 21.99 0.47 13.55
C VAL A 148 21.76 -0.61 12.49
N LEU A 149 21.43 -0.19 11.28
CA LEU A 149 21.31 -1.11 10.15
C LEU A 149 22.70 -1.57 9.70
N THR A 150 22.85 -2.87 9.46
CA THR A 150 24.08 -3.46 8.94
C THR A 150 24.09 -3.44 7.41
N ASP A 151 25.25 -3.65 6.78
CA ASP A 151 25.35 -3.70 5.32
C ASP A 151 24.72 -4.98 4.72
N ASN A 152 24.47 -6.01 5.53
CA ASN A 152 23.91 -7.28 5.08
C ASN A 152 22.39 -7.21 4.96
N LYS A 153 21.91 -6.70 3.82
CA LYS A 153 20.48 -6.55 3.53
C LYS A 153 20.01 -7.42 2.39
N VAL A 154 18.75 -7.84 2.48
CA VAL A 154 18.03 -8.47 1.37
C VAL A 154 17.06 -7.45 0.79
N VAL A 155 17.15 -7.19 -0.51
CA VAL A 155 16.24 -6.26 -1.19
C VAL A 155 15.17 -7.04 -1.95
N VAL A 156 13.91 -6.60 -1.81
CA VAL A 156 12.78 -7.04 -2.63
C VAL A 156 12.34 -5.85 -3.47
N LEU A 157 12.53 -5.94 -4.79
CA LEU A 157 12.04 -4.94 -5.75
C LEU A 157 10.66 -5.36 -6.25
N VAL A 158 9.74 -4.40 -6.35
CA VAL A 158 8.40 -4.66 -6.89
C VAL A 158 8.48 -5.18 -8.33
N GLY A 159 9.34 -4.62 -9.18
CA GLY A 159 9.54 -5.07 -10.56
C GLY A 159 9.97 -6.54 -10.69
N ASP A 160 10.68 -7.09 -9.71
CA ASP A 160 11.07 -8.51 -9.70
C ASP A 160 9.89 -9.44 -9.35
N VAL A 161 8.89 -8.92 -8.62
CA VAL A 161 7.70 -9.66 -8.19
C VAL A 161 6.59 -9.55 -9.23
N LEU A 162 6.46 -8.37 -9.85
CA LEU A 162 5.46 -8.01 -10.84
C LEU A 162 6.17 -7.62 -12.14
N PRO A 163 6.63 -8.60 -12.94
CA PRO A 163 7.29 -8.30 -14.19
C PRO A 163 6.36 -7.44 -15.06
N GLU A 164 6.92 -6.45 -15.76
CA GLU A 164 6.16 -5.64 -16.70
C GLU A 164 5.33 -6.57 -17.58
N LYS A 165 4.01 -6.31 -17.58
CA LYS A 165 3.14 -6.91 -18.58
C LYS A 165 3.68 -6.41 -19.91
N LYS A 166 4.39 -7.26 -20.66
CA LYS A 166 4.83 -6.92 -22.01
C LYS A 166 3.61 -6.35 -22.71
N VAL A 167 3.68 -5.08 -23.06
CA VAL A 167 2.70 -4.49 -23.96
C VAL A 167 2.89 -5.27 -25.24
N GLU A 168 2.06 -6.29 -25.46
CA GLU A 168 1.90 -6.83 -26.80
C GLU A 168 1.47 -5.62 -27.62
N GLU A 169 2.38 -5.14 -28.48
CA GLU A 169 2.00 -4.23 -29.55
C GLU A 169 0.72 -4.82 -30.14
N PRO A 170 -0.37 -4.06 -30.24
CA PRO A 170 -1.60 -4.60 -30.80
C PRO A 170 -1.22 -5.18 -32.15
N LYS A 171 -1.26 -6.52 -32.26
CA LYS A 171 -1.28 -7.15 -33.57
C LYS A 171 -2.51 -6.57 -34.23
N ILE A 172 -2.30 -5.64 -35.14
CA ILE A 172 -3.29 -5.26 -36.13
C ILE A 172 -3.36 -6.46 -37.07
N ASP A 173 -3.85 -7.59 -36.55
CA ASP A 173 -4.31 -8.69 -37.37
C ASP A 173 -5.50 -8.10 -38.12
N GLY A 174 -5.42 -8.13 -39.46
CA GLY A 174 -6.31 -7.48 -40.41
C GLY A 174 -7.77 -7.92 -40.29
N PHE A 175 -8.42 -7.52 -39.20
CA PHE A 175 -9.82 -7.75 -38.86
C PHE A 175 -10.52 -6.39 -38.72
N LEU A 176 -10.27 -5.49 -39.67
CA LEU A 176 -11.27 -4.50 -40.04
C LEU A 176 -12.41 -5.24 -40.74
N SER A 177 -13.21 -5.94 -39.93
CA SER A 177 -14.42 -6.60 -40.39
C SER A 177 -15.29 -5.56 -41.10
N GLY A 178 -15.83 -5.92 -42.27
CA GLY A 178 -16.63 -5.01 -43.11
C GLY A 178 -17.79 -4.31 -42.40
N LYS A 179 -18.18 -4.79 -41.19
CA LYS A 179 -19.14 -4.13 -40.31
C LYS A 179 -18.69 -2.74 -39.85
N LEU A 180 -17.41 -2.53 -39.51
CA LEU A 180 -16.95 -1.24 -38.98
C LEU A 180 -16.91 -0.15 -40.06
N ILE A 181 -16.55 -0.52 -41.28
CA ILE A 181 -16.66 0.34 -42.47
C ILE A 181 -18.13 0.63 -42.79
N TRP A 182 -19.03 -0.36 -42.60
CA TRP A 182 -20.48 -0.17 -42.74
C TRP A 182 -21.04 0.84 -41.73
N TYR A 183 -20.66 0.75 -40.45
CA TYR A 183 -21.09 1.71 -39.42
C TYR A 183 -20.54 3.12 -39.65
N LEU A 184 -19.31 3.26 -40.16
CA LEU A 184 -18.74 4.56 -40.53
C LEU A 184 -19.43 5.17 -41.76
N LEU A 185 -19.75 4.38 -42.80
CA LEU A 185 -20.46 4.86 -43.98
C LEU A 185 -21.91 5.27 -43.67
N PHE A 186 -22.65 4.47 -42.90
CA PHE A 186 -24.04 4.81 -42.55
C PHE A 186 -24.15 5.89 -41.48
N GLY A 187 -23.20 5.97 -40.54
CA GLY A 187 -23.15 7.02 -39.53
C GLY A 187 -22.96 8.41 -40.14
N VAL A 188 -22.10 8.54 -41.16
CA VAL A 188 -21.86 9.82 -41.84
C VAL A 188 -23.04 10.23 -42.73
N VAL A 189 -23.69 9.28 -43.41
CA VAL A 189 -24.89 9.57 -44.23
C VAL A 189 -26.07 10.00 -43.36
N GLY A 190 -26.27 9.37 -42.19
CA GLY A 190 -27.31 9.77 -41.24
C GLY A 190 -27.10 11.17 -40.67
N LEU A 191 -25.85 11.56 -40.42
CA LEU A 191 -25.49 12.91 -39.96
C LEU A 191 -25.77 13.99 -41.02
N ILE A 192 -25.45 13.73 -42.28
CA ILE A 192 -25.69 14.67 -43.38
C ILE A 192 -27.20 14.86 -43.63
N LEU A 193 -27.98 13.77 -43.61
CA LEU A 193 -29.44 13.85 -43.73
C LEU A 193 -30.10 14.58 -42.55
N GLY A 194 -29.58 14.38 -41.33
CA GLY A 194 -30.03 15.11 -40.15
C GLY A 194 -29.82 16.62 -40.26
N PHE A 195 -28.63 17.05 -40.70
CA PHE A 195 -28.35 18.47 -40.92
C PHE A 195 -29.19 19.08 -42.06
N ALA A 196 -29.43 18.35 -43.14
CA ALA A 196 -30.29 18.82 -44.24
C ALA A 196 -31.75 18.99 -43.80
N LEU A 197 -32.27 18.10 -42.94
CA LEU A 197 -33.64 18.20 -42.39
C LEU A 197 -33.79 19.41 -41.46
N VAL A 198 -32.79 19.71 -40.61
CA VAL A 198 -32.84 20.90 -39.75
C VAL A 198 -32.84 22.19 -40.58
N TYR A 199 -32.08 22.24 -41.68
CA TYR A 199 -31.99 23.42 -42.54
C TYR A 199 -33.25 23.68 -43.40
N VAL A 200 -34.11 22.69 -43.60
CA VAL A 200 -35.35 22.82 -44.38
C VAL A 200 -36.54 23.22 -43.50
N PHE A 201 -36.50 22.90 -42.21
CA PHE A 201 -37.61 23.10 -41.27
C PHE A 201 -37.39 24.23 -40.25
N PHE A 202 -36.21 24.86 -40.22
CA PHE A 202 -35.87 26.05 -39.42
C PHE A 202 -35.10 27.06 -40.27
#